data_AF-A0A0C2CV00-F1
#
_entry.id   AF-A0A0C2CV00-F1
#
_cell.length_a   1.000
_cell.length_b   1.000
_cell.length_c   1.000
_cell.angle_alpha   90.00
_cell.angle_beta   90.00
_cell.angle_gamma   90.00
#
_symmetry.space_group_name_H-M   'P 1'
#
loop_
_entity.id
_entity.type
_entity.pdbx_description
1 polymer ?
#
loop_
_entity_poly.entity_id
_entity_poly.type
_entity_poly.pdbx_seq_one_letter_code
_entity_poly.pdbx_strand_id
1 'polypeptide(L)'
;MPPNSFQKPETALKRAQELIQVGKESDALDTLHDTIKARRYKQWTQTHEQIMMKHVELCVLLKKPHVAKDALFQYKTLTHQVAVKSLETVIEHFLQMAEQKTEEAQKTSIEKVEEIDDLDQGDVPETLLLSVVSGAAAQDRMDRTVLAPWLRFLWDSYRNCLELLRNNAQVISLS
;
A
#
# COMPACT_ATOMS: atom_id res chain seq x y z
N MET A 1 -9.82 28.36 7.50
CA MET A 1 -8.44 27.83 7.64
C MET A 1 -8.44 26.84 8.78
N PRO A 2 -8.14 25.55 8.58
CA PRO A 2 -7.95 24.65 9.71
C PRO A 2 -6.60 24.98 10.38
N PRO A 3 -6.50 24.88 11.71
CA PRO A 3 -5.33 25.32 12.45
C PRO A 3 -4.18 24.35 12.17
N ASN A 4 -3.07 24.88 11.68
CA ASN A 4 -1.82 24.18 11.45
C ASN A 4 -1.10 23.92 12.79
N SER A 5 -1.79 23.28 13.73
CA SER A 5 -1.22 22.83 15.01
C SER A 5 -0.55 21.48 14.75
N PHE A 6 0.68 21.52 14.24
CA PHE A 6 1.53 20.33 14.11
C PHE A 6 1.65 19.66 15.48
N GLN A 7 1.00 18.51 15.62
CA GLN A 7 0.98 17.75 16.86
C GLN A 7 2.30 17.00 17.03
N LYS A 8 2.68 16.69 18.27
CA LYS A 8 3.83 15.80 18.51
C LYS A 8 3.58 14.46 17.80
N PRO A 9 4.64 13.77 17.32
CA PRO A 9 4.50 12.49 16.63
C PRO A 9 3.60 11.48 17.37
N GLU A 10 3.75 11.39 18.69
CA GLU A 10 2.95 10.52 19.56
C GLU A 10 1.46 10.85 19.53
N THR A 11 1.12 12.15 19.55
CA THR A 11 -0.28 12.61 19.51
C THR A 11 -0.90 12.37 18.14
N ALA A 12 -0.13 12.58 17.07
CA ALA A 12 -0.57 12.29 15.70
C ALA A 12 -0.86 10.80 15.51
N LEU A 13 0.01 9.93 16.03
CA LEU A 13 -0.19 8.47 15.98
C LEU A 13 -1.47 8.05 16.70
N LYS A 14 -1.69 8.55 17.92
CA LYS A 14 -2.91 8.26 18.69
C LYS A 14 -4.17 8.74 17.95
N ARG A 15 -4.14 9.96 17.42
CA ARG A 15 -5.26 10.53 16.65
C ARG A 15 -5.55 9.70 15.40
N ALA A 16 -4.53 9.25 14.68
CA ALA A 16 -4.72 8.39 13.51
C ALA A 16 -5.35 7.06 13.90
N GLN A 17 -4.94 6.44 15.01
CA GLN A 17 -5.56 5.21 15.52
C GLN A 17 -7.04 5.40 15.86
N GLU A 18 -7.40 6.50 16.52
CA GLU A 18 -8.80 6.85 16.80
C GLU A 18 -9.62 7.04 15.50
N LEU A 19 -9.03 7.70 14.49
CA LEU A 19 -9.68 7.87 13.19
C LEU A 19 -9.90 6.55 12.46
N ILE A 20 -8.92 5.63 12.52
CA ILE A 20 -9.05 4.28 11.95
C ILE A 20 -10.19 3.51 12.63
N GLN A 21 -10.31 3.60 13.96
CA GLN A 21 -11.39 2.93 14.70
C GLN A 21 -12.80 3.40 14.30
N VAL A 22 -12.93 4.65 13.87
CA VAL A 22 -14.20 5.23 13.40
C VAL A 22 -14.38 5.08 11.88
N GLY A 23 -13.47 4.36 11.20
CA GLY A 23 -13.52 4.11 9.75
C GLY A 23 -13.08 5.28 8.88
N LYS A 24 -12.42 6.29 9.45
CA LYS A 24 -11.92 7.48 8.73
C LYS A 24 -10.47 7.32 8.31
N GLU A 25 -10.20 6.29 7.51
CA GLU A 25 -8.85 5.91 7.09
C GLU A 25 -8.14 6.99 6.26
N SER A 26 -8.86 7.73 5.42
CA SER A 26 -8.26 8.83 4.64
C SER A 26 -7.81 9.99 5.54
N ASP A 27 -8.62 10.37 6.53
CA ASP A 27 -8.26 11.44 7.47
C ASP A 27 -7.09 11.01 8.36
N ALA A 28 -7.04 9.72 8.73
CA ALA A 28 -5.91 9.13 9.46
C ALA A 28 -4.62 9.21 8.63
N LEU A 29 -4.70 8.86 7.35
CA LEU A 29 -3.57 8.93 6.43
C LEU A 29 -3.04 10.37 6.30
N ASP A 30 -3.93 11.34 6.12
CA ASP A 30 -3.56 12.75 5.98
C ASP A 30 -2.88 13.27 7.26
N THR A 31 -3.41 12.90 8.43
CA THR A 31 -2.82 13.25 9.74
C THR A 31 -1.38 12.73 9.88
N LEU A 32 -1.15 11.46 9.49
CA LEU A 32 0.19 10.86 9.54
C LEU A 32 1.12 11.46 8.48
N HIS A 33 0.62 11.71 7.28
CA HIS A 33 1.38 12.29 6.18
C HIS A 33 1.89 13.71 6.51
N ASP A 34 1.03 14.55 7.08
CA ASP A 34 1.40 15.89 7.53
C ASP A 34 2.47 15.87 8.62
N THR A 35 2.45 14.84 9.48
CA THR A 35 3.45 14.67 10.54
C THR A 35 4.82 14.31 9.97
N ILE A 36 4.88 13.43 8.97
CA ILE A 36 6.13 13.09 8.26
C ILE A 36 6.67 14.29 7.46
N LYS A 37 5.78 15.12 6.91
CA LYS A 37 6.13 16.33 6.16
C LYS A 37 6.57 17.49 7.04
N ALA A 38 6.20 17.48 8.31
CA ALA A 38 6.53 18.53 9.25
C ALA A 38 8.05 18.58 9.52
N ARG A 39 8.74 19.51 8.85
CA ARG A 39 10.19 19.78 9.02
C ARG A 39 10.60 20.28 10.41
N ARG A 40 9.66 20.41 11.36
CA ARG A 40 9.92 20.88 12.72
C ARG A 40 10.57 19.78 13.58
N TYR A 41 10.22 18.51 13.35
CA TYR A 41 10.76 17.37 14.10
C TYR A 41 11.83 16.65 13.27
N LYS A 42 13.01 17.27 13.15
CA LYS A 42 14.12 16.76 12.33
C LYS A 42 14.88 15.58 12.94
N GLN A 43 14.61 15.24 14.19
CA GLN A 43 15.28 14.13 14.86
C GLN A 43 14.38 12.90 14.80
N TRP A 44 14.89 11.83 14.19
CA TRP A 44 14.21 10.55 14.14
C TRP A 44 14.00 9.98 15.55
N THR A 45 12.86 9.32 15.75
CA THR A 45 12.50 8.57 16.96
C THR A 45 11.74 7.30 16.57
N GLN A 46 11.65 6.33 17.47
CA GLN A 46 10.89 5.09 17.23
C GLN A 46 9.41 5.34 16.86
N THR A 47 8.82 6.43 17.36
CA THR A 47 7.46 6.83 17.00
C THR A 47 7.32 7.18 15.53
N HIS A 48 8.36 7.74 14.89
CA HIS A 48 8.34 8.02 13.45
C HIS A 48 8.31 6.74 12.63
N GLU A 49 9.00 5.68 13.07
CA GLU A 49 8.91 4.37 12.45
C GLU A 49 7.48 3.82 12.56
N GLN A 50 6.87 3.86 13.76
CA GLN A 50 5.48 3.42 13.95
C GLN A 50 4.47 4.20 13.10
N ILE A 51 4.65 5.53 13.00
CA ILE A 51 3.86 6.38 12.11
C ILE A 51 4.02 5.93 10.66
N MET A 52 5.26 5.69 10.23
CA MET A 52 5.54 5.30 8.86
C MET A 52 4.97 3.91 8.53
N MET A 53 5.07 2.94 9.46
CA MET A 53 4.45 1.61 9.32
C MET A 53 2.93 1.73 9.13
N LYS A 54 2.25 2.53 9.95
CA LYS A 54 0.80 2.76 9.79
C LYS A 54 0.46 3.56 8.54
N HIS A 55 1.30 4.52 8.16
CA HIS A 55 1.11 5.31 6.94
C HIS A 55 1.17 4.44 5.69
N VAL A 56 2.17 3.57 5.56
CA VAL A 56 2.29 2.67 4.40
C VAL A 56 1.16 1.65 4.34
N GLU A 57 0.71 1.12 5.48
CA GLU A 57 -0.47 0.23 5.54
C GLU A 57 -1.72 0.93 4.97
N LEU A 58 -2.00 2.15 5.42
CA LEU A 58 -3.14 2.94 4.92
C LEU A 58 -2.98 3.31 3.44
N CYS A 59 -1.76 3.57 2.96
CA CYS A 59 -1.50 3.82 1.55
C CYS A 59 -1.81 2.62 0.66
N VAL A 60 -1.51 1.40 1.11
CA VAL A 60 -1.85 0.16 0.40
C VAL A 60 -3.37 -0.05 0.42
N LEU A 61 -4.01 0.10 1.58
CA LEU A 61 -5.47 -0.05 1.73
C LEU A 61 -6.25 0.91 0.83
N LEU A 62 -5.84 2.18 0.79
CA LEU A 62 -6.48 3.22 -0.01
C LEU A 62 -5.98 3.29 -1.46
N LYS A 63 -5.05 2.40 -1.86
CA LYS A 63 -4.42 2.38 -3.20
C LYS A 63 -3.86 3.74 -3.63
N LYS A 64 -3.13 4.41 -2.73
CA LYS A 64 -2.52 5.74 -2.95
C LYS A 64 -0.98 5.64 -3.07
N PRO A 65 -0.43 5.14 -4.21
CA PRO A 65 1.01 4.90 -4.35
C PRO A 65 1.84 6.19 -4.39
N HIS A 66 1.28 7.28 -4.91
CA HIS A 66 1.95 8.58 -4.95
C HIS A 66 2.19 9.15 -3.54
N VAL A 67 1.21 8.99 -2.65
CA VAL A 67 1.32 9.43 -1.25
C VAL A 67 2.37 8.61 -0.49
N ALA A 68 2.44 7.30 -0.76
CA ALA A 68 3.49 6.44 -0.22
C ALA A 68 4.88 6.86 -0.70
N LYS A 69 5.05 7.09 -2.00
CA LYS A 69 6.31 7.56 -2.60
C LYS A 69 6.80 8.86 -1.93
N ASP A 70 5.92 9.84 -1.82
CA ASP A 70 6.26 11.15 -1.23
C ASP A 70 6.64 11.03 0.24
N ALA A 71 5.91 10.22 1.02
CA ALA A 71 6.21 9.97 2.42
C ALA A 71 7.54 9.22 2.60
N LEU A 72 7.80 8.18 1.80
CA LEU A 72 9.03 7.40 1.85
C LEU A 72 10.25 8.26 1.52
N PHE A 73 10.14 9.19 0.56
CA PHE A 73 11.23 10.12 0.24
C PHE A 73 11.55 11.06 1.41
N GLN A 74 10.52 11.58 2.08
CA GLN A 74 10.69 12.42 3.26
C GLN A 74 11.27 11.62 4.43
N TYR A 75 10.77 10.39 4.65
CA TYR A 75 11.25 9.49 5.69
C TYR A 75 12.71 9.08 5.47
N LYS A 76 13.12 8.79 4.23
CA LYS A 76 14.52 8.55 3.86
C LYS A 76 15.42 9.71 4.27
N THR A 77 14.97 10.94 4.03
CA THR A 77 15.75 12.14 4.38
C THR A 77 15.90 12.27 5.90
N LEU A 78 14.87 11.87 6.67
CA LEU A 78 14.87 11.87 8.13
C LEU A 78 15.78 10.77 8.73
N THR A 79 15.82 9.59 8.13
CA THR A 79 16.55 8.41 8.65
C THR A 79 17.99 8.29 8.18
N HIS A 80 18.38 8.99 7.09
CA HIS A 80 19.66 8.82 6.40
C HIS A 80 20.91 8.77 7.30
N GLN A 81 20.97 9.61 8.33
CA GLN A 81 22.15 9.71 9.21
C GLN A 81 22.03 8.93 10.52
N VAL A 82 20.83 8.45 10.88
CA VAL A 82 20.53 7.99 12.26
C VAL A 82 20.01 6.55 12.29
N ALA A 83 19.16 6.17 11.33
CA ALA A 83 18.38 4.93 11.42
C ALA A 83 18.07 4.35 10.03
N VAL A 84 19.11 4.10 9.22
CA VAL A 84 18.94 3.53 7.86
C VAL A 84 18.21 2.17 7.87
N LYS A 85 18.44 1.34 8.90
CA LYS A 85 17.73 0.06 9.06
C LYS A 85 16.21 0.23 9.22
N SER A 86 15.76 1.31 9.85
CA SER A 86 14.33 1.61 10.00
C SER A 86 13.67 1.87 8.65
N LEU A 87 14.38 2.51 7.72
CA LEU A 87 13.89 2.71 6.34
C LEU A 87 13.74 1.38 5.60
N GLU A 88 14.71 0.48 5.74
CA GLU A 88 14.68 -0.86 5.15
C GLU A 88 13.46 -1.65 5.64
N THR A 89 13.25 -1.73 6.96
CA THR A 89 12.10 -2.41 7.56
C THR A 89 10.76 -1.86 7.06
N VAL A 90 10.61 -0.53 6.94
CA VAL A 90 9.40 0.09 6.41
C VAL A 90 9.17 -0.26 4.94
N ILE A 91 10.23 -0.27 4.12
CA ILE A 91 10.13 -0.61 2.69
C ILE A 91 9.74 -2.07 2.52
N GLU A 92 10.38 -2.97 3.27
CA GLU A 92 10.04 -4.40 3.26
C GLU A 92 8.58 -4.62 3.65
N HIS A 93 8.12 -3.99 4.74
CA HIS A 93 6.72 -4.10 5.18
C HIS A 93 5.74 -3.56 4.12
N PHE A 94 6.06 -2.44 3.48
CA PHE A 94 5.23 -1.87 2.42
C PHE A 94 5.09 -2.82 1.21
N LEU A 95 6.20 -3.42 0.77
CA LEU A 95 6.19 -4.37 -0.34
C LEU A 95 5.46 -5.66 0.02
N GLN A 96 5.72 -6.23 1.20
CA GLN A 96 5.02 -7.42 1.70
C GLN A 96 3.50 -7.20 1.78
N MET A 97 3.05 -6.05 2.29
CA MET A 97 1.64 -5.69 2.33
C MET A 97 1.02 -5.56 0.93
N ALA A 98 1.76 -4.97 -0.01
CA ALA A 98 1.31 -4.83 -1.39
C ALA A 98 1.20 -6.19 -2.11
N GLU A 99 2.16 -7.09 -1.87
CA GLU A 99 2.14 -8.47 -2.37
C GLU A 99 0.97 -9.25 -1.79
N GLN A 100 0.81 -9.24 -0.47
CA GLN A 100 -0.28 -9.92 0.21
C GLN A 100 -1.64 -9.45 -0.32
N LYS A 101 -1.83 -8.15 -0.52
CA LYS A 101 -3.09 -7.62 -1.09
C LYS A 101 -3.30 -8.02 -2.56
N THR A 102 -2.22 -8.18 -3.31
CA THR A 102 -2.29 -8.67 -4.70
C THR A 102 -2.64 -10.16 -4.74
N GLU A 103 -2.07 -10.97 -3.85
CA GLU A 103 -2.42 -12.39 -3.70
C GLU A 103 -3.86 -12.57 -3.22
N GLU A 104 -4.32 -11.77 -2.25
CA GLU A 104 -5.72 -11.76 -1.81
C GLU A 104 -6.66 -11.43 -2.99
N ALA A 105 -6.31 -10.42 -3.80
CA ALA A 105 -7.08 -10.06 -4.99
C ALA A 105 -7.08 -11.16 -6.05
N GLN A 106 -5.97 -11.88 -6.21
CA GLN A 106 -5.88 -13.03 -7.11
C GLN A 106 -6.80 -14.17 -6.66
N LYS A 107 -6.80 -14.51 -5.36
CA LYS A 107 -7.70 -15.53 -4.80
C LYS A 107 -9.17 -15.14 -4.97
N THR A 108 -9.52 -13.90 -4.66
CA THR A 108 -10.90 -13.40 -4.88
C THR A 108 -11.29 -13.39 -6.36
N SER A 109 -10.35 -13.17 -7.28
CA SER A 109 -10.61 -13.28 -8.73
C SER A 109 -11.04 -14.69 -9.10
N ILE A 110 -10.32 -15.70 -8.59
CA ILE A 110 -10.57 -17.13 -8.86
C ILE A 110 -11.87 -17.59 -8.19
N GLU A 111 -12.04 -17.35 -6.89
CA GLU A 111 -13.23 -17.80 -6.12
C GLU A 111 -14.55 -17.28 -6.71
N LYS A 112 -14.57 -16.02 -7.16
CA LYS A 112 -15.76 -15.43 -7.79
C LYS A 112 -16.07 -16.01 -9.17
N VAL A 113 -15.07 -16.55 -9.86
CA VAL A 113 -15.26 -17.20 -11.16
C VAL A 113 -15.80 -18.61 -10.96
N GLU A 114 -15.29 -19.33 -9.96
CA GLU A 114 -15.81 -20.65 -9.56
C GLU A 114 -17.28 -20.57 -9.10
N GLU A 115 -17.67 -19.56 -8.32
CA GLU A 115 -19.06 -19.35 -7.89
C GLU A 115 -20.02 -19.06 -9.08
N ILE A 116 -19.53 -18.41 -10.15
CA ILE A 116 -20.31 -18.18 -11.37
C ILE A 116 -20.50 -19.48 -12.16
N ASP A 117 -19.47 -20.32 -12.24
CA ASP A 117 -19.52 -21.60 -12.98
C ASP A 117 -20.44 -22.62 -12.30
N ASP A 118 -20.45 -22.69 -10.96
CA ASP A 118 -21.32 -23.59 -10.19
C ASP A 118 -22.83 -23.28 -10.34
N LEU A 119 -23.20 -21.99 -10.49
CA LEU A 119 -24.60 -21.58 -10.66
C LEU A 119 -25.17 -21.90 -12.06
N ASP A 120 -24.31 -22.08 -13.07
CA ASP A 120 -24.70 -22.32 -14.47
C ASP A 120 -24.79 -23.82 -14.82
N GLN A 121 -24.49 -24.73 -13.87
CA GLN A 121 -24.56 -26.19 -14.06
C GLN A 121 -26.00 -26.76 -14.07
N GLY A 122 -26.86 -26.24 -14.95
CA GLY A 122 -28.04 -26.98 -15.40
C GLY A 122 -27.64 -28.05 -16.40
N ASP A 123 -27.79 -29.33 -16.02
CA ASP A 123 -27.43 -30.56 -16.76
C ASP A 123 -27.83 -30.58 -18.25
N VAL A 124 -26.96 -30.09 -19.15
CA VAL A 124 -27.04 -30.35 -20.59
C VAL A 124 -25.63 -30.26 -21.23
N PRO A 125 -25.25 -31.17 -22.14
CA PRO A 125 -23.88 -31.22 -22.71
C PRO A 125 -23.51 -29.99 -23.57
N GLU A 126 -24.49 -29.24 -24.08
CA GLU A 126 -24.27 -27.94 -24.73
C GLU A 126 -23.77 -26.87 -23.75
N THR A 127 -24.23 -26.92 -22.50
CA THR A 127 -23.84 -25.98 -21.44
C THR A 127 -22.39 -26.19 -21.02
N LEU A 128 -21.89 -27.43 -21.04
CA LEU A 128 -20.49 -27.76 -20.71
C LEU A 128 -19.48 -27.15 -21.69
N LEU A 129 -19.81 -27.11 -22.99
CA LEU A 129 -18.93 -26.49 -23.99
C LEU A 129 -18.98 -24.96 -23.92
N LEU A 130 -20.15 -24.40 -23.61
CA LEU A 130 -20.33 -22.97 -23.41
C LEU A 130 -19.70 -22.48 -22.09
N SER A 131 -19.68 -23.30 -21.03
CA SER A 131 -19.08 -22.94 -19.74
C SER A 131 -17.56 -22.85 -19.82
N VAL A 132 -16.89 -23.73 -20.58
CA VAL A 132 -15.43 -23.62 -20.79
C VAL A 132 -15.04 -22.29 -21.47
N VAL A 133 -15.85 -21.84 -22.44
CA VAL A 133 -15.64 -20.55 -23.13
C VAL A 133 -16.06 -19.36 -22.26
N SER A 134 -17.14 -19.51 -21.48
CA SER A 134 -17.71 -18.45 -20.64
C SER A 134 -16.92 -18.23 -19.35
N GLY A 135 -16.40 -19.30 -18.74
CA GLY A 135 -15.52 -19.27 -17.58
C GLY A 135 -14.19 -18.61 -17.89
N ALA A 136 -13.58 -18.91 -19.05
CA ALA A 136 -12.39 -18.20 -19.51
C ALA A 136 -12.67 -16.69 -19.72
N ALA A 137 -13.84 -16.33 -20.24
CA ALA A 137 -14.26 -14.93 -20.40
C ALA A 137 -14.66 -14.24 -19.07
N ALA A 138 -15.12 -14.98 -18.06
CA ALA A 138 -15.40 -14.48 -16.72
C ALA A 138 -14.09 -14.24 -15.95
N GLN A 139 -13.14 -15.18 -16.04
CA GLN A 139 -11.78 -15.05 -15.48
C GLN A 139 -11.05 -13.85 -16.08
N ASP A 140 -11.04 -13.69 -17.41
CA ASP A 140 -10.41 -12.53 -18.07
C ASP A 140 -11.02 -11.19 -17.60
N ARG A 141 -12.33 -11.15 -17.37
CA ARG A 141 -13.01 -9.96 -16.81
C ARG A 141 -12.60 -9.68 -15.38
N MET A 142 -12.54 -10.69 -14.51
CA MET A 142 -12.12 -10.51 -13.11
C MET A 142 -10.65 -10.14 -13.01
N ASP A 143 -9.79 -10.78 -13.80
CA ASP A 143 -8.36 -10.47 -13.83
C ASP A 143 -8.12 -9.03 -14.30
N ARG A 144 -8.86 -8.55 -15.29
CA ARG A 144 -8.74 -7.16 -15.75
C ARG A 144 -9.29 -6.13 -14.78
N THR A 145 -10.35 -6.46 -14.04
CA THR A 145 -11.07 -5.48 -13.19
C THR A 145 -10.56 -5.46 -11.74
N VAL A 146 -10.14 -6.61 -11.22
CA VAL A 146 -9.73 -6.81 -9.82
C VAL A 146 -8.23 -6.96 -9.73
N LEU A 147 -7.62 -7.90 -10.45
CA LEU A 147 -6.21 -8.25 -10.30
C LEU A 147 -5.27 -7.23 -10.96
N ALA A 148 -5.56 -6.78 -12.18
CA ALA A 148 -4.69 -5.90 -12.94
C ALA A 148 -4.40 -4.55 -12.24
N PRO A 149 -5.36 -3.88 -11.56
CA PRO A 149 -5.07 -2.71 -10.74
C PRO A 149 -4.08 -2.98 -9.60
N TRP A 150 -4.16 -4.14 -8.95
CA TRP A 150 -3.25 -4.53 -7.87
C TRP A 150 -1.86 -4.88 -8.41
N LEU A 151 -1.76 -5.61 -9.53
CA LEU A 151 -0.48 -5.87 -10.20
C LEU A 151 0.21 -4.57 -10.64
N ARG A 152 -0.56 -3.61 -11.16
CA ARG A 152 -0.03 -2.28 -11.52
C ARG A 152 0.46 -1.53 -10.29
N PHE A 153 -0.34 -1.52 -9.21
CA PHE A 153 0.05 -0.91 -7.94
C PHE A 153 1.32 -1.53 -7.37
N LEU A 154 1.44 -2.87 -7.40
CA LEU A 154 2.60 -3.61 -6.93
C LEU A 154 3.84 -3.26 -7.74
N TRP A 155 3.73 -3.27 -9.08
CA TRP A 155 4.82 -2.89 -9.97
C TRP A 155 5.29 -1.44 -9.74
N ASP A 156 4.35 -0.49 -9.62
CA ASP A 156 4.68 0.91 -9.33
C ASP A 156 5.34 1.05 -7.96
N SER A 157 4.90 0.29 -6.95
CA SER A 157 5.50 0.24 -5.61
C SER A 157 6.94 -0.25 -5.64
N TYR A 158 7.19 -1.38 -6.31
CA TYR A 158 8.54 -1.92 -6.53
C TYR A 158 9.44 -0.93 -7.25
N ARG A 159 8.96 -0.36 -8.36
CA ARG A 159 9.72 0.63 -9.14
C ARG A 159 10.10 1.84 -8.29
N ASN A 160 9.17 2.36 -7.50
CA ASN A 160 9.41 3.52 -6.63
C ASN A 160 10.42 3.20 -5.51
N CYS A 161 10.32 2.02 -4.89
CA CYS A 161 11.26 1.57 -3.87
C CYS A 161 12.68 1.40 -4.45
N LEU A 162 12.82 0.79 -5.63
CA LEU A 162 14.10 0.65 -6.33
C LEU A 162 14.71 2.01 -6.70
N GLU A 163 13.90 2.95 -7.20
CA GLU A 163 14.34 4.32 -7.49
C GLU A 163 14.87 5.02 -6.22
N LEU A 164 14.17 4.86 -5.10
CA LEU A 164 14.53 5.43 -3.81
C LEU A 164 15.85 4.85 -3.27
N LEU A 165 16.06 3.54 -3.41
CA LEU A 165 17.26 2.84 -2.97
C LEU A 165 18.46 3.07 -3.89
N ARG A 166 18.28 3.14 -5.22
CA ARG A 166 19.35 3.43 -6.18
C ARG A 166 20.02 4.78 -5.90
N ASN A 167 19.21 5.79 -5.57
CA ASN A 167 19.70 7.11 -5.16
C ASN A 167 20.37 7.10 -3.79
N ASN A 168 20.28 6.02 -3.00
CA ASN A 168 21.02 5.86 -1.75
C ASN A 168 22.42 5.28 -2.01
N ALA A 169 22.53 4.25 -2.85
CA ALA A 169 23.82 3.66 -3.24
C ALA A 169 24.77 4.68 -3.90
N GLN A 170 24.26 5.60 -4.72
CA GLN A 170 25.08 6.68 -5.30
C GLN A 170 25.59 7.67 -4.25
N VAL A 171 24.81 7.93 -3.20
CA VAL A 171 25.20 8.83 -2.09
C VAL A 171 26.28 8.17 -1.24
N ILE A 172 26.17 6.86 -0.99
CA ILE A 172 27.20 6.08 -0.28
C ILE A 172 28.51 5.98 -1.08
N SER A 173 28.46 5.88 -2.42
CA SER A 173 29.67 5.81 -3.24
C SER A 173 30.44 7.13 -3.39
N LEU A 174 29.83 8.26 -3.01
CA LEU A 174 30.41 9.61 -3.13
C LEU A 174 30.85 10.21 -1.78
N SER A 175 30.76 9.44 -0.70
CA SER A 175 31.17 9.81 0.66
C SER A 175 32.22 8.85 1.18
#